data_AF-G5AFI4-F1
#
_entry.id   AF-G5AFI4-F1
#
_cell.length_a   1.000
_cell.length_b   1.000
_cell.length_c   1.000
_cell.angle_alpha   90.00
_cell.angle_beta   90.00
_cell.angle_gamma   90.00
#
_symmetry.space_group_name_H-M   'P 1'
#
loop_
_entity.id
_entity.type
_entity.pdbx_description
1 polymer ?
#
loop_
_entity_poly.entity_id
_entity_poly.type
_entity_poly.pdbx_seq_one_letter_code
_entity_poly.pdbx_strand_id
1 'polypeptide(L)'
;MVRRNRQLSLQENLIMMQENQGMKVLAQAIQESLRRNEEQGLMMDRRVQQLLHYTHEHQLRRLKWFTVIAKYRKAKKANFWYPDDFIYAKLRETHSEADIAVLCQKLMNTSKAKKVAKTLQHHLFQAWNNRGMRLEDVADMLGVLVSTANSVRSGILVDYQLKLTGEAVTRVRHG
;
A
#
# COMPACT_ATOMS: atom_id res chain seq x y z
N MET A 1 3.18 -29.76 7.45
CA MET A 1 3.93 -28.51 7.20
C MET A 1 3.29 -27.62 6.12
N VAL A 2 2.87 -28.15 4.96
CA VAL A 2 2.31 -27.38 3.82
C VAL A 2 1.00 -26.63 4.13
N ARG A 3 0.12 -27.15 5.00
CA ARG A 3 -1.17 -26.52 5.34
C ARG A 3 -1.02 -25.19 6.12
N ARG A 4 -0.07 -25.10 7.07
CA ARG A 4 0.19 -23.87 7.84
C ARG A 4 0.71 -22.71 6.98
N ASN A 5 1.60 -23.00 6.03
CA ASN A 5 2.13 -21.96 5.13
C ASN A 5 1.07 -21.41 4.16
N ARG A 6 0.08 -22.23 3.77
CA ARG A 6 -1.06 -21.74 2.98
C ARG A 6 -2.01 -20.89 3.81
N GLN A 7 -2.27 -21.24 5.07
CA GLN A 7 -3.11 -20.44 5.97
C GLN A 7 -2.51 -19.05 6.26
N LEU A 8 -1.19 -18.96 6.46
CA LEU A 8 -0.49 -17.70 6.69
C LEU A 8 -0.57 -16.77 5.47
N SER A 9 -0.34 -17.27 4.24
CA SER A 9 -0.46 -16.43 3.05
C SER A 9 -1.90 -16.00 2.77
N LEU A 10 -2.89 -16.80 3.20
CA LEU A 10 -4.31 -16.44 3.11
C LEU A 10 -4.69 -15.32 4.07
N GLN A 11 -4.23 -15.39 5.32
CA GLN A 11 -4.44 -14.31 6.28
C GLN A 11 -3.78 -13.02 5.83
N GLU A 12 -2.54 -13.07 5.35
CA GLU A 12 -1.83 -11.90 4.82
C GLU A 12 -2.58 -11.27 3.64
N ASN A 13 -3.07 -12.09 2.70
CA ASN A 13 -3.86 -11.62 1.56
C ASN A 13 -5.21 -11.03 1.99
N LEU A 14 -5.90 -11.64 2.97
CA LEU A 14 -7.17 -11.12 3.52
C LEU A 14 -7.01 -9.75 4.17
N ILE A 15 -6.01 -9.62 5.04
CA ILE A 15 -5.69 -8.37 5.73
C ILE A 15 -5.45 -7.27 4.68
N MET A 16 -4.68 -7.58 3.65
CA MET A 16 -4.39 -6.63 2.56
C MET A 16 -5.61 -6.22 1.73
N MET A 17 -6.67 -7.04 1.65
CA MET A 17 -7.90 -6.74 0.91
C MET A 17 -8.91 -5.94 1.74
N GLN A 18 -9.02 -6.22 3.04
CA GLN A 18 -9.84 -5.42 3.96
C GLN A 18 -9.34 -3.97 4.07
N GLU A 19 -8.04 -3.77 3.78
CA GLU A 19 -7.35 -2.48 3.76
C GLU A 19 -7.48 -1.68 2.46
N ASN A 20 -8.12 -2.22 1.42
CA ASN A 20 -8.36 -1.48 0.17
C ASN A 20 -9.87 -1.26 0.03
N GLN A 21 -10.29 0.01 -0.01
CA GLN A 21 -11.72 0.37 0.04
C GLN A 21 -12.50 -0.23 -1.16
N GLY A 22 -11.84 -0.41 -2.31
CA GLY A 22 -12.42 -1.06 -3.50
C GLY A 22 -12.41 -2.60 -3.49
N MET A 23 -11.70 -3.21 -2.54
CA MET A 23 -11.61 -4.68 -2.39
C MET A 23 -12.28 -5.20 -1.11
N LYS A 24 -12.84 -4.32 -0.26
CA LYS A 24 -13.52 -4.70 0.99
C LYS A 24 -14.66 -5.69 0.77
N VAL A 25 -15.48 -5.47 -0.26
CA VAL A 25 -16.60 -6.36 -0.61
C VAL A 25 -16.10 -7.75 -1.01
N LEU A 26 -14.99 -7.82 -1.74
CA LEU A 26 -14.33 -9.07 -2.12
C LEU A 26 -13.68 -9.75 -0.92
N ALA A 27 -13.05 -8.98 -0.02
CA ALA A 27 -12.45 -9.49 1.21
C ALA A 27 -13.50 -10.13 2.13
N GLN A 28 -14.65 -9.47 2.31
CA GLN A 28 -15.78 -9.97 3.09
C GLN A 28 -16.36 -11.23 2.44
N ALA A 29 -16.59 -11.24 1.13
CA ALA A 29 -17.09 -12.42 0.43
C ALA A 29 -16.17 -13.64 0.57
N ILE A 30 -14.84 -13.43 0.58
CA ILE A 30 -13.85 -14.48 0.78
C ILE A 30 -13.85 -14.94 2.25
N GLN A 31 -13.93 -14.04 3.23
CA GLN A 31 -14.04 -14.38 4.66
C GLN A 31 -15.28 -15.21 4.96
N GLU A 32 -16.43 -14.78 4.46
CA GLU A 32 -17.72 -15.47 4.66
C GLU A 32 -17.68 -16.88 4.06
N SER A 33 -16.98 -17.05 2.94
CA SER A 33 -16.83 -18.35 2.28
C SER A 33 -15.81 -19.24 2.99
N LEU A 34 -14.75 -18.67 3.56
CA LEU A 34 -13.78 -19.41 4.38
C LEU A 34 -14.42 -19.91 5.69
N ARG A 35 -15.19 -19.06 6.38
CA ARG A 35 -15.91 -19.42 7.61
C ARG A 35 -16.89 -20.57 7.38
N ARG A 36 -17.69 -20.48 6.30
CA ARG A 36 -18.63 -21.55 5.91
C ARG A 36 -17.93 -22.87 5.58
N ASN A 37 -16.77 -22.82 4.93
CA ASN A 37 -16.00 -24.03 4.61
C ASN A 37 -15.36 -24.68 5.85
N GLU A 38 -14.91 -23.88 6.82
CA GLU A 38 -14.45 -24.41 8.12
C GLU A 38 -15.58 -25.05 8.93
N GLU A 39 -16.77 -24.45 8.93
CA GLU A 39 -17.97 -25.00 9.60
C GLU A 39 -18.47 -26.31 8.97
N GLN A 40 -18.27 -26.49 7.66
CA GLN A 40 -18.74 -27.67 6.93
C GLN A 40 -17.65 -28.72 6.67
N GLY A 41 -16.40 -28.48 7.11
CA GLY A 41 -15.26 -29.37 6.83
C GLY A 41 -14.94 -29.53 5.34
N LEU A 42 -15.41 -28.60 4.49
CA LEU A 42 -15.30 -28.66 3.04
C LEU A 42 -13.98 -28.06 2.55
N MET A 43 -13.41 -28.66 1.50
CA MET A 43 -12.27 -28.07 0.80
C MET A 43 -12.65 -26.73 0.16
N MET A 44 -11.68 -25.81 0.16
CA MET A 44 -11.79 -24.44 -0.32
C MET A 44 -12.56 -24.32 -1.66
N ASP A 45 -13.68 -23.60 -1.62
CA ASP A 45 -14.58 -23.34 -2.76
C ASP A 45 -13.81 -22.79 -3.99
N ARG A 46 -14.17 -23.26 -5.19
CA ARG A 46 -13.56 -22.88 -6.47
C ARG A 46 -13.60 -21.36 -6.73
N ARG A 47 -14.64 -20.66 -6.27
CA ARG A 47 -14.76 -19.19 -6.36
C ARG A 47 -13.73 -18.52 -5.46
N VAL A 48 -13.50 -19.03 -4.25
CA VAL A 48 -12.45 -18.51 -3.35
C VAL A 48 -11.06 -18.68 -3.98
N GLN A 49 -10.79 -19.83 -4.59
CA GLN A 49 -9.52 -20.05 -5.31
C GLN A 49 -9.33 -19.09 -6.49
N GLN A 50 -10.37 -18.87 -7.29
CA GLN A 50 -10.32 -17.93 -8.42
C GLN A 50 -10.10 -16.49 -7.96
N LEU A 51 -10.77 -16.06 -6.89
CA LEU A 51 -10.61 -14.72 -6.32
C LEU A 51 -9.20 -14.52 -5.74
N LEU A 52 -8.65 -15.52 -5.04
CA LEU A 52 -7.28 -15.48 -4.55
C LEU A 52 -6.27 -15.42 -5.70
N HIS A 53 -6.48 -16.21 -6.76
CA HIS A 53 -5.64 -16.19 -7.94
C HIS A 53 -5.64 -14.82 -8.62
N TYR A 54 -6.83 -14.25 -8.86
CA TYR A 54 -7.00 -12.91 -9.42
C TYR A 54 -6.30 -11.84 -8.58
N THR A 55 -6.45 -11.92 -7.25
CA THR A 55 -5.84 -10.95 -6.33
C THR A 55 -4.32 -11.04 -6.36
N HIS A 56 -3.77 -12.26 -6.34
CA HIS A 56 -2.32 -12.49 -6.43
C HIS A 56 -1.76 -11.97 -7.75
N GLU A 57 -2.45 -12.22 -8.87
CA GLU A 57 -2.05 -11.77 -10.19
C GLU A 57 -2.03 -10.23 -10.29
N HIS A 58 -3.02 -9.54 -9.72
CA HIS A 58 -3.05 -8.08 -9.64
C HIS A 58 -1.89 -7.50 -8.80
N GLN A 59 -1.56 -8.12 -7.66
CA GLN A 59 -0.41 -7.70 -6.85
C GLN A 59 0.91 -7.89 -7.61
N LEU A 60 1.07 -9.02 -8.29
CA LEU A 60 2.24 -9.30 -9.13
C LEU A 60 2.37 -8.30 -10.28
N ARG A 61 1.26 -7.91 -10.91
CA ARG A 61 1.26 -6.85 -11.94
C ARG A 61 1.78 -5.52 -11.40
N ARG A 62 1.32 -5.08 -10.22
CA ARG A 62 1.80 -3.84 -9.58
C ARG A 62 3.29 -3.91 -9.27
N LEU A 63 3.76 -4.99 -8.63
CA LEU A 63 5.17 -5.16 -8.32
C LEU A 63 6.05 -5.18 -9.59
N LYS A 64 5.58 -5.86 -10.65
CA LYS A 64 6.25 -5.87 -11.96
C LYS A 64 6.36 -4.46 -12.54
N TRP A 65 5.29 -3.68 -12.52
CA TRP A 65 5.29 -2.30 -13.03
C TRP A 65 6.31 -1.41 -12.30
N PHE A 66 6.30 -1.41 -10.96
CA PHE A 66 7.30 -0.67 -10.18
C PHE A 66 8.74 -1.15 -10.43
N THR A 67 8.92 -2.46 -10.63
CA THR A 67 10.24 -3.03 -10.97
C THR A 67 10.72 -2.56 -12.35
N VAL A 68 9.83 -2.46 -13.33
CA VAL A 68 10.16 -1.93 -14.66
C VAL A 68 10.57 -0.47 -14.57
N ILE A 69 9.83 0.35 -13.81
CA ILE A 69 10.17 1.75 -13.57
C ILE A 69 11.54 1.86 -12.91
N ALA A 70 11.82 1.06 -11.87
CA ALA A 70 13.10 1.05 -11.19
C ALA A 70 14.27 0.73 -12.14
N LYS A 71 14.08 -0.28 -13.00
CA LYS A 71 15.06 -0.65 -14.04
C LYS A 71 15.26 0.49 -15.05
N TYR A 72 14.17 1.13 -15.48
CA TYR A 72 14.21 2.23 -16.44
C TYR A 72 14.96 3.44 -15.89
N ARG A 73 14.61 3.90 -14.68
CA ARG A 73 15.34 4.99 -13.98
C ARG A 73 16.82 4.68 -13.79
N LYS A 74 17.15 3.41 -13.46
CA LYS A 74 18.54 2.96 -13.33
C LYS A 74 19.28 3.00 -14.67
N ALA A 75 18.68 2.49 -15.74
CA ALA A 75 19.28 2.48 -17.08
C ALA A 75 19.54 3.90 -17.60
N LYS A 76 18.62 4.83 -17.31
CA LYS A 76 18.74 6.24 -17.69
C LYS A 76 19.56 7.09 -16.72
N LYS A 77 20.06 6.50 -15.62
CA LYS A 77 20.80 7.15 -14.53
C LYS A 77 20.12 8.40 -13.94
N ALA A 78 18.80 8.53 -14.09
CA ALA A 78 18.08 9.70 -13.61
C ALA A 78 16.60 9.43 -13.36
N ASN A 79 16.04 10.10 -12.35
CA ASN A 79 14.62 10.01 -12.02
C ASN A 79 13.74 10.81 -12.99
N PHE A 80 14.25 11.88 -13.59
CA PHE A 80 13.47 12.81 -14.43
C PHE A 80 12.89 12.16 -15.70
N TRP A 81 13.47 11.06 -16.18
CA TRP A 81 12.94 10.33 -17.34
C TRP A 81 11.61 9.63 -17.06
N TYR A 82 11.28 9.43 -15.78
CA TYR A 82 9.99 8.91 -15.35
C TYR A 82 9.72 9.45 -13.94
N PRO A 83 9.32 10.73 -13.80
CA PRO A 83 9.30 11.44 -12.53
C PRO A 83 8.21 10.90 -11.58
N ASP A 84 8.36 11.15 -10.28
CA ASP A 84 7.39 10.67 -9.28
C ASP A 84 5.99 11.26 -9.51
N ASP A 85 5.89 12.51 -9.96
CA ASP A 85 4.63 13.19 -10.31
C ASP A 85 3.86 12.43 -11.41
N PHE A 86 4.56 11.87 -12.40
CA PHE A 86 3.96 11.08 -13.47
C PHE A 86 3.43 9.74 -12.92
N ILE A 87 4.21 9.08 -12.06
CA ILE A 87 3.78 7.83 -11.39
C ILE A 87 2.54 8.12 -10.55
N TYR A 88 2.58 9.20 -9.78
CA TYR A 88 1.51 9.66 -8.92
C TYR A 88 0.23 9.92 -9.72
N ALA A 89 0.31 10.74 -10.78
CA ALA A 89 -0.82 11.03 -11.66
C ALA A 89 -1.44 9.74 -12.22
N LYS A 90 -0.60 8.80 -12.68
CA LYS A 90 -1.09 7.54 -13.25
C LYS A 90 -1.81 6.67 -12.22
N LEU A 91 -1.32 6.64 -10.98
CA LEU A 91 -1.97 5.90 -9.90
C LEU A 91 -3.27 6.57 -9.46
N ARG A 92 -3.32 7.91 -9.44
CA ARG A 92 -4.52 8.69 -9.06
C ARG A 92 -5.71 8.50 -9.99
N GLU A 93 -5.49 8.08 -11.24
CA GLU A 93 -6.58 7.69 -12.16
C GLU A 93 -7.46 6.55 -11.59
N THR A 94 -6.90 5.70 -10.72
CA THR A 94 -7.57 4.45 -10.29
C THR A 94 -7.52 4.21 -8.78
N HIS A 95 -6.72 4.98 -8.02
CA HIS A 95 -6.49 4.76 -6.59
C HIS A 95 -6.65 6.07 -5.81
N SER A 96 -7.17 5.95 -4.58
CA SER A 96 -7.16 7.04 -3.60
C SER A 96 -5.73 7.33 -3.12
N GLU A 97 -5.47 8.52 -2.59
CA GLU A 97 -4.15 8.84 -2.03
C GLU A 97 -3.77 7.92 -0.86
N ALA A 98 -4.75 7.53 -0.03
CA ALA A 98 -4.56 6.56 1.02
C ALA A 98 -4.12 5.19 0.48
N ASP A 99 -4.77 4.70 -0.58
CA ASP A 99 -4.38 3.43 -1.22
C ASP A 99 -2.98 3.49 -1.84
N ILE A 100 -2.60 4.65 -2.41
CA ILE A 100 -1.25 4.84 -2.97
C ILE A 100 -0.20 4.85 -1.86
N ALA A 101 -0.48 5.51 -0.73
CA ALA A 101 0.43 5.53 0.42
C ALA A 101 0.62 4.11 1.00
N VAL A 102 -0.47 3.35 1.14
CA VAL A 102 -0.44 1.92 1.54
C VAL A 102 0.36 1.08 0.55
N LEU A 103 0.18 1.31 -0.76
CA LEU A 103 0.95 0.62 -1.80
C LEU A 103 2.45 0.92 -1.68
N CYS A 104 2.83 2.18 -1.45
CA CYS A 104 4.22 2.56 -1.25
C CYS A 104 4.82 1.86 -0.02
N GLN A 105 4.12 1.90 1.12
CA GLN A 105 4.57 1.24 2.36
C GLN A 105 4.84 -0.24 2.14
N LYS A 106 3.93 -0.94 1.46
CA LYS A 106 4.06 -2.37 1.14
C LYS A 106 5.25 -2.64 0.22
N LEU A 107 5.47 -1.80 -0.79
CA LEU A 107 6.57 -1.94 -1.73
C LEU A 107 7.94 -1.63 -1.10
N MET A 108 8.00 -0.84 -0.03
CA MET A 108 9.25 -0.59 0.70
C MET A 108 9.88 -1.87 1.28
N ASN A 109 9.06 -2.90 1.55
CA ASN A 109 9.52 -4.21 2.01
C ASN A 109 10.09 -5.07 0.87
N THR A 110 9.95 -4.65 -0.39
CA THR A 110 10.47 -5.38 -1.55
C THR A 110 11.75 -4.73 -2.10
N SER A 111 12.87 -5.46 -2.11
CA SER A 111 14.18 -4.91 -2.50
C SER A 111 14.21 -4.30 -3.90
N LYS A 112 13.40 -4.82 -4.84
CA LYS A 112 13.38 -4.43 -6.26
C LYS A 112 12.66 -3.11 -6.54
N ALA A 113 11.65 -2.75 -5.73
CA ALA A 113 10.83 -1.55 -5.92
C ALA A 113 11.03 -0.49 -4.82
N LYS A 114 11.76 -0.83 -3.74
CA LYS A 114 11.95 0.02 -2.55
C LYS A 114 12.33 1.46 -2.88
N LYS A 115 13.28 1.68 -3.79
CA LYS A 115 13.75 3.04 -4.13
C LYS A 115 12.64 3.90 -4.75
N VAL A 116 11.87 3.33 -5.69
CA VAL A 116 10.77 4.04 -6.35
C VAL A 116 9.63 4.28 -5.36
N ALA A 117 9.28 3.28 -4.56
CA ALA A 117 8.26 3.41 -3.53
C ALA A 117 8.61 4.50 -2.51
N LYS A 118 9.88 4.58 -2.07
CA LYS A 118 10.35 5.59 -1.14
C LYS A 118 10.28 7.00 -1.72
N THR A 119 10.72 7.22 -2.97
CA THR A 119 10.67 8.56 -3.57
C THR A 119 9.25 9.00 -3.85
N LEU A 120 8.38 8.09 -4.29
CA LEU A 120 6.97 8.37 -4.50
C LEU A 120 6.23 8.69 -3.18
N GLN A 121 6.51 7.96 -2.11
CA GLN A 121 5.94 8.26 -0.79
C GLN A 121 6.39 9.63 -0.29
N HIS A 122 7.66 9.98 -0.50
CA HIS A 122 8.16 11.31 -0.17
C HIS A 122 7.43 12.41 -0.94
N HIS A 123 7.22 12.21 -2.24
CA HIS A 123 6.45 13.12 -3.08
C HIS A 123 5.01 13.27 -2.56
N LEU A 124 4.36 12.17 -2.17
CA LEU A 124 3.03 12.20 -1.53
C LEU A 124 3.01 13.05 -0.26
N PHE A 125 3.98 12.85 0.64
CA PHE A 125 4.08 13.60 1.89
C PHE A 125 4.33 15.08 1.64
N GLN A 126 5.18 15.42 0.67
CA GLN A 126 5.38 16.80 0.26
C GLN A 126 4.10 17.41 -0.31
N ALA A 127 3.35 16.67 -1.13
CA ALA A 127 2.08 17.14 -1.65
C ALA A 127 1.04 17.37 -0.54
N TRP A 128 0.98 16.52 0.50
CA TRP A 128 0.13 16.75 1.67
C TRP A 128 0.55 17.99 2.47
N ASN A 129 1.86 18.13 2.72
CA ASN A 129 2.40 19.28 3.44
C ASN A 129 2.16 20.60 2.67
N ASN A 130 2.39 20.61 1.35
CA ASN A 130 2.15 21.78 0.50
C ASN A 130 0.66 22.17 0.43
N ARG A 131 -0.25 21.21 0.64
CA ARG A 131 -1.70 21.44 0.78
C ARG A 131 -2.09 21.91 2.18
N GLY A 132 -1.14 22.04 3.10
CA GLY A 132 -1.40 22.43 4.48
C GLY A 132 -2.09 21.35 5.31
N MET A 133 -2.03 20.08 4.88
CA MET A 133 -2.70 18.98 5.59
C MET A 133 -2.04 18.74 6.94
N ARG A 134 -2.84 18.82 7.99
CA ARG A 134 -2.40 18.52 9.35
C ARG A 134 -2.34 17.01 9.57
N LEU A 135 -1.72 16.60 10.68
CA LEU A 135 -1.62 15.20 11.04
C LEU A 135 -3.00 14.55 11.19
N GLU A 136 -3.98 15.29 11.70
CA GLU A 136 -5.35 14.82 11.88
C GLU A 136 -6.06 14.59 10.53
N ASP A 137 -5.86 15.49 9.56
CA ASP A 137 -6.43 15.35 8.22
C ASP A 137 -5.87 14.12 7.49
N VAL A 138 -4.57 13.87 7.66
CA VAL A 138 -3.92 12.66 7.10
C VAL A 138 -4.38 11.41 7.85
N ALA A 139 -4.56 11.47 9.17
CA ALA A 139 -5.08 10.35 9.95
C ALA A 139 -6.52 9.98 9.54
N ASP A 140 -7.37 10.97 9.26
CA ASP A 140 -8.72 10.78 8.75
C ASP A 140 -8.72 10.21 7.33
N MET A 141 -7.90 10.78 6.43
CA MET A 141 -7.74 10.28 5.06
C MET A 141 -7.28 8.82 5.04
N LEU A 142 -6.35 8.45 5.94
CA LEU A 142 -5.88 7.08 6.09
C LEU A 142 -6.89 6.19 6.83
N GLY A 143 -7.91 6.75 7.48
CA GLY A 143 -8.89 6.01 8.29
C GLY A 143 -8.29 5.40 9.55
N VAL A 144 -7.28 6.03 10.14
CA VAL A 144 -6.58 5.57 11.36
C VAL A 144 -7.35 5.98 12.63
N LEU A 145 -8.12 7.08 12.59
CA LEU A 145 -8.92 7.58 13.71
C LEU A 145 -10.00 6.60 14.20
N VAL A 146 -10.36 5.62 13.36
CA VAL A 146 -11.45 4.65 13.61
C VAL A 146 -10.91 3.30 14.13
N SER A 147 -9.60 3.02 14.01
CA SER A 147 -8.99 1.79 14.53
C SER A 147 -7.47 1.85 14.52
N THR A 148 -6.86 1.83 15.70
CA THR A 148 -5.39 1.73 15.91
C THR A 148 -4.82 0.36 15.53
N ALA A 149 -5.65 -0.61 15.13
CA ALA A 149 -5.22 -1.96 14.77
C ALA A 149 -4.58 -2.04 13.37
N ASN A 150 -4.67 -0.99 12.55
CA ASN A 150 -4.05 -0.99 11.23
C ASN A 150 -2.59 -0.54 11.29
N SER A 151 -1.67 -1.51 11.45
CA SER A 151 -0.24 -1.26 11.62
C SER A 151 0.41 -0.56 10.41
N VAL A 152 -0.08 -0.80 9.19
CA VAL A 152 0.48 -0.20 7.98
C VAL A 152 0.16 1.29 7.92
N ARG A 153 -1.12 1.65 8.10
CA ARG A 153 -1.57 3.05 8.00
C ARG A 153 -1.10 3.90 9.18
N SER A 154 -1.05 3.30 10.37
CA SER A 154 -0.43 3.95 11.53
C SER A 154 1.05 4.22 11.30
N GLY A 155 1.77 3.27 10.67
CA GLY A 155 3.17 3.48 10.27
C GLY A 155 3.35 4.64 9.27
N ILE A 156 2.47 4.75 8.27
CA ILE A 156 2.48 5.86 7.30
C ILE A 156 2.28 7.20 8.01
N LEU A 157 1.37 7.26 8.98
CA LEU A 157 1.09 8.49 9.74
C LEU A 157 2.30 8.93 10.57
N VAL A 158 2.99 7.99 11.22
CA VAL A 158 4.24 8.24 11.94
C VAL A 158 5.33 8.73 10.98
N ASP A 159 5.49 8.09 9.82
CA ASP A 159 6.47 8.50 8.81
C ASP A 159 6.20 9.92 8.29
N TYR A 160 4.92 10.29 8.12
CA TYR A 160 4.51 11.66 7.75
C TYR A 160 4.83 12.67 8.86
N GLN A 161 4.53 12.35 10.12
CA GLN A 161 4.88 13.20 11.27
C GLN A 161 6.39 13.46 11.36
N LEU A 162 7.21 12.42 11.18
CA LEU A 162 8.67 12.54 11.18
C LEU A 162 9.18 13.42 10.04
N LYS A 163 8.51 13.39 8.87
CA LYS A 163 8.83 14.28 7.75
C LYS A 163 8.54 15.75 8.10
N LEU A 164 7.40 16.02 8.72
CA LEU A 164 7.04 17.38 9.17
C LEU A 164 8.02 17.93 10.21
N THR A 165 8.37 17.13 11.22
CA THR A 165 9.31 17.56 12.28
C THR A 165 10.73 17.71 11.75
N GLY A 166 11.18 16.83 10.86
CA GLY A 166 12.47 16.94 10.20
C GLY A 166 12.60 18.22 9.35
N GLU A 167 11.56 18.60 8.61
CA GLU A 167 11.55 19.85 7.85
C GLU A 167 11.53 21.09 8.76
N ALA A 168 10.77 21.06 9.86
CA ALA A 168 10.74 22.15 10.83
C ALA A 168 12.13 22.41 11.45
N VAL A 169 12.88 21.36 11.81
CA VAL A 169 14.25 21.47 12.34
C VAL A 169 15.22 22.08 11.32
N THR A 170 15.08 21.75 10.03
CA THR A 170 15.94 22.34 8.98
C THR A 170 15.67 23.82 8.73
N ARG A 171 14.42 24.27 8.87
CA ARG A 171 14.07 25.70 8.71
C ARG A 171 14.63 26.56 9.85
N VAL A 172 14.68 26.04 11.07
CA VAL A 172 15.25 26.75 12.24
C VAL A 172 16.77 26.90 12.15
N ARG A 173 17.47 25.98 11.47
CA ARG A 173 18.94 26.03 11.32
C ARG A 173 19.43 26.98 10.22
N HIS A 174 18.54 27.47 9.37
CA HIS A 174 18.87 28.37 8.25
C HIS A 174 18.24 29.76 8.41
N GLY A 175 17.67 30.06 9.59
CA GLY A 175 17.13 31.37 9.96
C GLY A 175 18.09 32.16 10.84
#